data_AF-T0ZW62-F1
#
_entry.id   AF-T0ZW62-F1
#
_cell.length_a   1.000
_cell.length_b   1.000
_cell.length_c   1.000
_cell.angle_alpha   90.00
_cell.angle_beta   90.00
_cell.angle_gamma   90.00
#
_symmetry.space_group_name_H-M   'P 1'
#
loop_
_entity.id
_entity.type
_entity.pdbx_description
1 polymer ?
#
loop_
_entity_poly.entity_id
_entity_poly.type
_entity_poly.pdbx_seq_one_letter_code
_entity_poly.pdbx_strand_id
1 'polypeptide(L)'
;PLVPEDTTWQRVDDLPVMAFDHASIVASARERLRATLTYTNVGYALAPDEFTIAELRTIYVACIGHPIAATNLQRVLLRRQLIVATGTTAPPTRAGGRPATRYRFADHRLVVSNPFAAFRPPEGAVGVR
;
A
#
# COMPACT_ATOMS: atom_id res chain seq x y z
N PRO A 1 -10.42 13.84 -14.72
CA PRO A 1 -11.75 13.33 -15.11
C PRO A 1 -12.86 14.28 -14.64
N LEU A 2 -13.84 14.57 -15.50
CA LEU A 2 -15.07 15.22 -15.06
C LEU A 2 -15.92 14.16 -14.36
N VAL A 3 -16.27 14.41 -13.11
CA VAL A 3 -16.98 13.46 -12.25
C VAL A 3 -18.37 14.04 -11.96
N PRO A 4 -19.47 13.27 -12.06
CA PRO A 4 -20.82 13.74 -11.74
C PRO A 4 -20.90 14.37 -10.34
N GLU A 5 -21.75 15.40 -10.19
CA GLU A 5 -21.89 16.15 -8.92
C GLU A 5 -22.39 15.29 -7.75
N ASP A 6 -23.09 14.20 -8.03
CA ASP A 6 -23.60 13.22 -7.05
C ASP A 6 -22.56 12.17 -6.64
N THR A 7 -21.31 12.30 -7.08
CA THR A 7 -20.25 11.35 -6.71
C THR A 7 -19.79 11.56 -5.28
N THR A 8 -19.82 10.46 -4.52
CA THR A 8 -19.46 10.46 -3.10
C THR A 8 -18.54 9.29 -2.77
N TRP A 9 -17.69 9.45 -1.75
CA TRP A 9 -16.91 8.35 -1.22
C TRP A 9 -17.81 7.40 -0.43
N GLN A 10 -17.78 6.12 -0.79
CA GLN A 10 -18.54 5.06 -0.13
C GLN A 10 -17.60 4.12 0.64
N ARG A 11 -18.06 3.63 1.79
CA ARG A 11 -17.29 2.63 2.55
C ARG A 11 -17.29 1.31 1.80
N VAL A 12 -16.11 0.78 1.48
CA VAL A 12 -15.98 -0.47 0.72
C VAL A 12 -16.59 -1.70 1.43
N ASP A 13 -16.69 -1.65 2.76
CA ASP A 13 -17.27 -2.72 3.58
C ASP A 13 -18.80 -2.55 3.77
N ASP A 14 -19.40 -1.48 3.25
CA ASP A 14 -20.82 -1.14 3.37
C ASP A 14 -21.30 -0.44 2.09
N LEU A 15 -21.17 -1.14 0.96
CA LEU A 15 -21.54 -0.60 -0.35
C LEU A 15 -23.04 -0.79 -0.62
N PRO A 16 -23.70 0.19 -1.26
CA PRO A 16 -25.09 0.03 -1.68
C PRO A 16 -25.23 -1.03 -2.78
N VAL A 17 -26.46 -1.35 -3.16
CA VAL A 17 -26.73 -2.14 -4.36
C VAL A 17 -26.17 -1.40 -5.57
N MET A 18 -25.24 -2.04 -6.27
CA MET A 18 -24.57 -1.47 -7.43
C MET A 18 -25.19 -1.97 -8.73
N ALA A 19 -25.11 -1.15 -9.79
CA ALA A 19 -25.60 -1.51 -11.12
C ALA A 19 -24.78 -2.67 -11.73
N PHE A 20 -25.43 -3.48 -12.56
CA PHE A 20 -24.82 -4.57 -13.34
C PHE A 20 -23.91 -5.47 -12.48
N ASP A 21 -22.65 -5.65 -12.89
CA ASP A 21 -21.64 -6.48 -12.25
C ASP A 21 -20.61 -5.66 -11.44
N HIS A 22 -20.88 -4.38 -11.17
CA HIS A 22 -19.95 -3.48 -10.48
C HIS A 22 -19.55 -4.01 -9.10
N ALA A 23 -20.44 -4.72 -8.40
CA ALA A 23 -20.11 -5.37 -7.14
C ALA A 23 -18.97 -6.40 -7.28
N SER A 24 -18.99 -7.19 -8.36
CA SER A 24 -17.95 -8.18 -8.67
C SER A 24 -16.62 -7.49 -9.01
N ILE A 25 -16.68 -6.39 -9.77
CA ILE A 25 -15.50 -5.59 -10.13
C ILE A 25 -14.83 -5.03 -8.88
N VAL A 26 -15.60 -4.44 -7.95
CA VAL A 26 -15.07 -3.88 -6.71
C VAL A 26 -14.49 -4.98 -5.81
N ALA A 27 -15.17 -6.12 -5.69
CA ALA A 27 -14.66 -7.27 -4.92
C ALA A 27 -13.32 -7.77 -5.49
N SER A 28 -13.23 -7.90 -6.82
CA SER A 28 -12.01 -8.31 -7.52
C SER A 28 -10.88 -7.29 -7.37
N ALA A 29 -11.18 -5.99 -7.43
CA ALA A 29 -10.21 -4.93 -7.23
C ALA A 29 -9.65 -4.92 -5.80
N ARG A 30 -10.52 -5.14 -4.79
CA ARG A 30 -10.13 -5.25 -3.38
C ARG A 30 -9.19 -6.43 -3.17
N GLU A 31 -9.52 -7.60 -3.72
CA GLU A 31 -8.67 -8.78 -3.59
C GLU A 31 -7.33 -8.59 -4.30
N ARG A 32 -7.34 -8.01 -5.50
CA ARG A 32 -6.12 -7.66 -6.21
C ARG A 32 -5.24 -6.69 -5.41
N LEU A 33 -5.83 -5.66 -4.80
CA LEU A 33 -5.07 -4.70 -3.99
C LEU A 33 -4.36 -5.38 -2.81
N ARG A 34 -5.06 -6.26 -2.09
CA ARG A 34 -4.51 -7.03 -0.97
C ARG A 34 -3.33 -7.90 -1.37
N ALA A 35 -3.51 -8.67 -2.45
CA ALA A 35 -2.45 -9.49 -2.99
C ALA A 35 -1.26 -8.63 -3.38
N THR A 36 -1.51 -7.55 -4.14
CA THR A 36 -0.47 -6.66 -4.68
C THR A 36 0.35 -6.00 -3.57
N LEU A 37 -0.26 -5.60 -2.45
CA LEU A 37 0.43 -5.05 -1.28
C LEU A 37 1.40 -6.04 -0.61
N THR A 38 1.22 -7.34 -0.80
CA THR A 38 2.04 -8.38 -0.17
C THR A 38 3.38 -8.59 -0.90
N TYR A 39 3.41 -8.33 -2.20
CA TYR A 39 4.58 -8.59 -3.05
C TYR A 39 5.07 -7.37 -3.83
N THR A 40 4.46 -6.19 -3.74
CA THR A 40 4.94 -4.96 -4.37
C THR A 40 5.08 -3.80 -3.38
N ASN A 41 5.59 -2.67 -3.85
CA ASN A 41 5.61 -1.39 -3.13
C ASN A 41 4.35 -0.52 -3.34
N VAL A 42 3.25 -1.04 -3.91
CA VAL A 42 2.05 -0.25 -4.32
C VAL A 42 1.48 0.67 -3.24
N GLY A 43 1.79 0.43 -1.96
CA GLY A 43 1.48 1.35 -0.87
C GLY A 43 1.95 2.79 -1.09
N TYR A 44 2.93 3.05 -1.97
CA TYR A 44 3.36 4.41 -2.33
C TYR A 44 2.22 5.24 -2.95
N ALA A 45 1.27 4.61 -3.65
CA ALA A 45 0.16 5.30 -4.28
C ALA A 45 -0.98 5.62 -3.31
N LEU A 46 -0.91 5.10 -2.08
CA LEU A 46 -1.94 5.25 -1.04
C LEU A 46 -1.48 6.12 0.12
N ALA A 47 -0.18 6.08 0.43
CA ALA A 47 0.41 6.85 1.50
C ALA A 47 0.73 8.29 1.07
N PRO A 48 0.79 9.25 2.02
CA PRO A 48 1.39 10.55 1.76
C PRO A 48 2.88 10.40 1.40
N ASP A 49 3.50 11.46 0.88
CA ASP A 49 4.93 11.46 0.52
C ASP A 49 5.85 11.11 1.70
N GLU A 50 5.51 11.57 2.91
CA GLU A 50 6.19 11.20 4.15
C GLU A 50 5.20 10.74 5.21
N PHE A 51 5.54 9.65 5.89
CA PHE A 51 4.71 9.02 6.91
C PHE A 51 5.54 8.45 8.06
N THR A 52 4.90 8.30 9.21
CA THR A 52 5.33 7.39 10.27
C THR A 52 4.88 5.97 9.97
N ILE A 53 5.52 4.97 10.59
CA ILE A 53 5.09 3.57 10.50
C ILE A 53 3.65 3.38 11.01
N ALA A 54 3.23 4.17 12.00
CA ALA A 54 1.88 4.11 12.54
C ALA A 54 0.82 4.55 11.52
N GLU A 55 1.07 5.65 10.80
CA GLU A 55 0.21 6.12 9.72
C GLU A 55 0.15 5.11 8.57
N LEU A 56 1.31 4.61 8.12
CA LEU A 56 1.36 3.61 7.06
C LEU A 56 0.63 2.32 7.46
N ARG A 57 0.76 1.89 8.71
CA ARG A 57 0.05 0.73 9.24
C ARG A 57 -1.47 0.88 9.13
N THR A 58 -2.01 2.07 9.42
CA THR A 58 -3.46 2.31 9.30
C THR A 58 -3.94 2.07 7.87
N ILE A 59 -3.17 2.53 6.88
CA ILE A 59 -3.46 2.30 5.46
C ILE A 59 -3.39 0.81 5.12
N TYR A 60 -2.31 0.13 5.51
CA TYR A 60 -2.13 -1.30 5.23
C TYR A 60 -3.23 -2.16 5.86
N VAL A 61 -3.62 -1.88 7.11
CA VAL A 61 -4.70 -2.61 7.80
C VAL A 61 -6.04 -2.37 7.12
N ALA A 62 -6.33 -1.14 6.69
CA ALA A 62 -7.57 -0.84 5.96
C ALA A 62 -7.66 -1.61 4.63
N CYS A 63 -6.55 -1.74 3.89
CA CYS A 63 -6.54 -2.51 2.65
C CYS A 63 -6.61 -4.02 2.90
N ILE A 64 -5.80 -4.54 3.82
CA ILE A 64 -5.62 -5.98 4.05
C ILE A 64 -6.80 -6.59 4.82
N GLY A 65 -7.46 -5.83 5.70
CA GLY A 65 -8.65 -6.27 6.43
C GLY A 65 -8.36 -7.10 7.68
N HIS A 66 -7.10 -7.15 8.13
CA HIS A 66 -6.74 -7.75 9.42
C HIS A 66 -5.62 -6.95 10.13
N PRO A 67 -5.47 -7.09 11.46
CA PRO A 67 -4.43 -6.39 12.21
C PRO A 67 -3.02 -6.77 11.74
N ILE A 68 -2.12 -5.78 11.73
CA ILE A 68 -0.69 -5.94 11.45
C ILE A 68 0.08 -5.25 12.57
N ALA A 69 1.18 -5.82 13.07
CA ALA A 69 2.04 -5.13 14.03
C ALA A 69 2.91 -4.08 13.33
N ALA A 70 2.99 -2.86 13.87
CA ALA A 70 3.80 -1.77 13.33
C ALA A 70 5.29 -2.18 13.17
N THR A 71 5.84 -2.84 14.19
CA THR A 71 7.21 -3.35 14.21
C THR A 71 7.47 -4.36 13.10
N ASN A 72 6.50 -5.27 12.85
CA ASN A 72 6.61 -6.25 11.78
C ASN A 72 6.57 -5.58 10.40
N LEU A 73 5.62 -4.64 10.19
CA LEU A 73 5.52 -3.88 8.95
C LEU A 73 6.82 -3.13 8.64
N GLN A 74 7.32 -2.36 9.62
CA GLN A 74 8.58 -1.63 9.51
C GLN A 74 9.75 -2.54 9.16
N ARG A 75 9.92 -3.65 9.91
CA ARG A 75 11.00 -4.61 9.68
C ARG A 75 10.95 -5.21 8.28
N VAL A 76 9.78 -5.59 7.79
CA VAL A 76 9.62 -6.16 6.44
C VAL A 76 9.94 -5.14 5.36
N LEU A 77 9.39 -3.93 5.45
CA LEU A 77 9.59 -2.88 4.45
C LEU A 77 11.05 -2.41 4.39
N LEU A 78 11.71 -2.25 5.54
CA LEU A 78 13.13 -1.89 5.61
C LEU A 78 14.03 -3.01 5.07
N ARG A 79 13.77 -4.27 5.46
CA ARG A 79 14.56 -5.42 4.97
C ARG A 79 14.47 -5.55 3.44
N ARG A 80 13.30 -5.24 2.87
CA ARG A 80 13.06 -5.23 1.42
C ARG A 80 13.45 -3.91 0.75
N GLN A 81 14.01 -2.95 1.48
CA GLN A 81 14.45 -1.65 0.97
C GLN A 81 13.33 -0.84 0.28
N LEU A 82 12.08 -1.04 0.70
CA LEU A 82 10.92 -0.36 0.10
C LEU A 82 10.69 1.03 0.69
N ILE A 83 11.19 1.28 1.89
CA ILE A 83 11.09 2.57 2.57
C ILE A 83 12.47 3.01 3.06
N VAL A 84 12.68 4.32 3.11
CA VAL A 84 13.89 4.95 3.63
C VAL A 84 13.51 6.00 4.68
N ALA A 85 14.34 6.14 5.72
CA ALA A 85 14.16 7.21 6.68
C ALA A 85 14.46 8.56 6.02
N THR A 86 13.66 9.58 6.33
CA THR A 86 13.82 10.93 5.77
C THR A 86 14.81 11.79 6.55
N GLY A 87 15.29 11.29 7.69
CA GLY A 87 16.09 12.06 8.64
C GLY A 87 15.27 13.00 9.53
N THR A 88 13.96 13.10 9.30
CA THR A 88 13.03 13.91 10.09
C THR A 88 12.21 13.05 11.04
N THR A 89 11.59 13.71 12.03
CA THR A 89 10.67 13.08 12.98
C THR A 89 9.32 13.79 12.95
N ALA A 90 8.28 13.07 13.34
CA ALA A 90 6.95 13.64 13.53
C ALA A 90 6.97 14.62 14.72
N PRO A 91 6.11 15.66 14.71
CA PRO A 91 5.97 16.57 15.83
C PRO A 91 5.67 15.80 17.14
N PRO A 92 6.15 16.30 18.30
CA PRO A 92 5.82 15.72 19.59
C PRO A 92 4.30 15.66 19.79
N THR A 93 3.80 14.53 20.27
CA THR A 93 2.39 14.38 20.63
C THR A 93 2.15 14.95 22.03
N ARG A 94 0.91 15.37 22.32
CA ARG A 94 0.53 15.84 23.68
C ARG A 94 0.72 14.79 24.78
N ALA A 95 0.73 13.51 24.41
CA ALA A 95 0.94 12.39 25.32
C ALA A 95 2.42 12.21 25.72
N GLY A 96 3.35 12.96 25.11
CA GLY A 96 4.78 12.78 25.30
C GLY A 96 5.33 11.53 24.59
N GLY A 97 6.65 11.35 24.66
CA GLY A 97 7.36 10.21 24.06
C GLY A 97 8.38 10.62 22.99
N ARG A 98 9.19 9.65 22.55
CA ARG A 98 10.19 9.88 21.51
C ARG A 98 9.48 10.24 20.19
N PRO A 99 9.86 11.34 19.52
CA PRO A 99 9.32 11.68 18.21
C PRO A 99 9.47 10.52 17.21
N ALA A 100 8.36 10.15 16.56
CA ALA A 100 8.35 9.03 15.62
C ALA A 100 9.18 9.37 14.36
N THR A 101 10.04 8.48 13.92
CA THR A 101 10.80 8.65 12.68
C THR A 101 9.86 8.74 11.47
N ARG A 102 10.14 9.67 10.56
CA ARG A 102 9.47 9.75 9.26
C ARG A 102 10.21 8.92 8.21
N TYR A 103 9.42 8.32 7.34
CA TYR A 103 9.83 7.48 6.24
C TYR A 103 9.14 7.97 4.96
N ARG A 104 9.71 7.58 3.83
CA ARG A 104 9.07 7.66 2.52
C ARG A 104 9.33 6.36 1.75
N PHE A 105 8.55 6.09 0.72
CA PHE A 105 8.87 5.00 -0.19
C PHE A 105 10.15 5.30 -0.96
N ALA A 106 10.96 4.27 -1.21
CA ALA A 106 12.24 4.40 -1.93
C ALA A 106 12.04 4.66 -3.43
N ASP A 107 10.92 4.19 -3.98
CA ASP A 107 10.53 4.34 -5.39
C ASP A 107 9.01 4.60 -5.47
N HIS A 108 8.61 5.52 -6.34
CA HIS A 108 7.21 5.90 -6.63
C HIS A 108 6.71 5.27 -7.95
N ARG A 109 7.40 4.25 -8.45
CA ARG A 109 6.96 3.35 -9.52
C ARG A 109 6.59 2.01 -8.91
N LEU A 110 5.72 1.26 -9.59
CA LEU A 110 5.38 -0.08 -9.13
C LEU A 110 6.59 -1.03 -9.30
N VAL A 111 7.10 -1.53 -8.18
CA VAL A 111 8.23 -2.46 -8.10
C VAL A 111 7.78 -3.73 -7.38
N VAL A 112 8.18 -4.88 -7.90
CA VAL A 112 7.96 -6.18 -7.23
C VAL A 112 9.02 -6.36 -6.14
N SER A 113 8.57 -6.45 -4.90
CA SER A 113 9.40 -6.52 -3.68
C SER A 113 9.82 -7.93 -3.28
N ASN A 114 9.26 -8.96 -3.93
CA ASN A 114 9.64 -10.36 -3.74
C ASN A 114 10.00 -10.96 -5.11
N PRO A 115 11.27 -11.31 -5.37
CA PRO A 115 11.68 -11.82 -6.68
C PRO A 115 10.97 -13.12 -7.09
N PHE A 116 10.50 -13.93 -6.13
CA PHE A 116 9.70 -15.13 -6.44
C PHE A 116 8.28 -14.81 -6.92
N ALA A 117 7.77 -13.59 -6.68
CA ALA A 117 6.53 -13.10 -7.29
C ALA A 117 6.74 -12.57 -8.72
N ALA A 118 8.00 -12.35 -9.13
CA ALA A 118 8.38 -11.74 -10.40
C ALA A 118 8.81 -12.75 -11.47
N PHE A 119 8.59 -14.07 -11.32
CA PHE A 119 8.88 -15.07 -12.36
C PHE A 119 7.98 -14.97 -13.61
N ARG A 120 7.66 -13.76 -14.03
CA ARG A 120 7.46 -13.44 -15.44
C ARG A 120 8.85 -13.50 -16.11
N PRO A 121 9.00 -14.21 -17.24
CA PRO A 121 10.28 -14.19 -17.94
C PRO A 121 10.64 -12.74 -18.30
N PRO A 122 11.93 -12.35 -18.20
CA PRO A 122 12.35 -11.01 -18.60
C PRO A 122 12.06 -10.80 -20.09
N GLU A 123 11.62 -9.61 -20.47
CA GLU A 123 11.50 -9.22 -21.87
C GLU A 123 12.91 -9.31 -22.50
N GLY A 124 13.09 -10.28 -23.40
CA GLY A 124 14.39 -10.61 -24.00
C GLY A 124 14.85 -12.07 -23.83
N ALA A 125 14.04 -12.97 -23.23
CA ALA A 125 14.28 -14.41 -23.33
C ALA A 125 13.96 -14.92 -24.76
N VAL A 126 14.79 -14.49 -25.73
CA VAL A 126 14.94 -15.12 -27.03
C VAL A 126 15.60 -16.48 -26.80
N GLY A 127 14.87 -17.53 -27.17
CA GLY A 127 15.39 -18.81 -27.63
C GLY A 127 16.39 -19.53 -26.72
N VAL A 128 15.92 -20.59 -26.07
CA VAL A 128 16.70 -21.83 -26.02
C VAL A 128 15.79 -22.93 -26.57
N ARG A 129 16.31 -23.59 -27.60
CA ARG A 129 15.71 -24.73 -28.29
C ARG A 129 15.55 -25.92 -27.36
#